data_AF-A0A8I2ZD16-F1
#
_entry.id   AF-A0A8I2ZD16-F1
#
_cell.length_a   1.000
_cell.length_b   1.000
_cell.length_c   1.000
_cell.angle_alpha   90.00
_cell.angle_beta   90.00
_cell.angle_gamma   90.00
#
_symmetry.space_group_name_H-M   'P 1'
#
loop_
_entity.id
_entity.type
_entity.pdbx_description
1 polymer ?
#
loop_
_entity_poly.entity_id
_entity_poly.type
_entity_poly.pdbx_seq_one_letter_code
_entity_poly.pdbx_strand_id
1 'polypeptide(L)'
;MIYRQEPKKADLTAFLSLEHSGSLRPDSPRPPRLAAVHYVRAHQAADRKADEIEAVVDLDRGLVVKKDVVGTEYLAGLSTWEFDILVEKCEESSVLSERVAQFALPEGFEVVIEPWPYGGMDQPGGVRRYFQGLVYAVDTRSGNPDSNFYAFPLPIIPVMDFEKREIVRIDELATGGAGDDLVPAAPRTGAILDHCAPAEYVPELLPGGTRKDLKPLCVVQPEGPSFSIKDESLVEWQKWRFRVSFNPREGAVIHDVYYDDRSVLYRLSMSEMYFDGVLCTPEGKAEKTPRVICLHEQDNGIGWKHTNWRTGRAVSTRRRELVVQFIITLANYEYIFNYKFDQAGAINVETRATGIVSVVNIDAGKTAPWGTVVNPGALAQNHQHIFCVRIDPAIDGHETTVVQNESLPAGMDARTNPHGNLYEVRDTPLLTSVGVDACPENNRIFKIQNLAKKNPISGRPVGYKINPPPTQKVHANPGSTQAHRCLFAQHHLWVTKYRDGELYAAGEYPLSSKREAGGVADMVARNDDLLQQDVVLWSCFGLTHNPRVEDWPVMPVEIMELHISPVDFFTANPAIDVPSGKDTTSELTSGCCTRPKL
;
A
#
# COMPACT_ATOMS: atom_id res chain seq x y z
N MET A 1 5.01 -11.13 16.52
CA MET A 1 5.44 -11.01 15.11
C MET A 1 6.86 -11.59 14.96
N ILE A 2 7.11 -12.43 13.95
CA ILE A 2 8.45 -12.97 13.64
C ILE A 2 8.68 -12.87 12.14
N TYR A 3 9.83 -12.35 11.71
CA TYR A 3 10.21 -12.24 10.30
C TYR A 3 11.73 -12.21 10.12
N ARG A 4 12.20 -12.44 8.90
CA ARG A 4 13.62 -12.33 8.58
C ARG A 4 14.05 -10.86 8.65
N GLN A 5 15.07 -10.56 9.43
CA GLN A 5 15.69 -9.24 9.42
C GLN A 5 16.53 -9.11 8.14
N GLU A 6 16.44 -7.97 7.47
CA GLU A 6 17.28 -7.70 6.30
C GLU A 6 18.76 -7.64 6.72
N PRO A 7 19.68 -8.25 5.95
CA PRO A 7 21.10 -8.12 6.25
C PRO A 7 21.56 -6.69 6.01
N LYS A 8 22.62 -6.27 6.70
CA LYS A 8 23.22 -4.95 6.47
C LYS A 8 23.58 -4.79 5.00
N LYS A 9 23.30 -3.62 4.42
CA LYS A 9 23.54 -3.37 2.99
C LYS A 9 24.99 -3.59 2.60
N ALA A 10 25.95 -3.17 3.44
CA ALA A 10 27.37 -3.38 3.21
C ALA A 10 27.79 -4.87 3.14
N ASP A 11 27.19 -5.73 3.97
CA ASP A 11 27.48 -7.17 3.96
C ASP A 11 26.82 -7.84 2.74
N LEU A 12 25.59 -7.43 2.41
CA LEU A 12 24.84 -8.02 1.29
C LEU A 12 25.39 -7.58 -0.07
N THR A 13 25.79 -6.32 -0.27
CA THR A 13 26.37 -5.87 -1.55
C THR A 13 27.72 -6.51 -1.82
N ALA A 14 28.53 -6.78 -0.79
CA ALA A 14 29.76 -7.58 -0.93
C ALA A 14 29.47 -9.01 -1.40
N PHE A 15 28.45 -9.67 -0.85
CA PHE A 15 28.00 -10.99 -1.30
C PHE A 15 27.44 -10.96 -2.73
N LEU A 16 26.56 -10.01 -3.05
CA LEU A 16 25.95 -9.86 -4.37
C LEU A 16 26.99 -9.56 -5.45
N SER A 17 28.02 -8.77 -5.14
CA SER A 17 29.13 -8.49 -6.07
C SER A 17 29.86 -9.78 -6.49
N LEU A 18 30.07 -10.73 -5.57
CA LEU A 18 30.65 -12.04 -5.88
C LEU A 18 29.71 -12.93 -6.69
N GLU A 19 28.40 -12.85 -6.42
CA GLU A 19 27.37 -13.56 -7.18
C GLU A 19 27.30 -13.06 -8.63
N HIS A 20 27.15 -11.76 -8.83
CA HIS A 20 27.05 -11.13 -10.16
C HIS A 20 28.32 -11.33 -10.99
N SER A 21 29.51 -11.33 -10.36
CA SER A 21 30.78 -11.60 -11.05
C SER A 21 31.05 -13.08 -11.32
N GLY A 22 30.11 -13.98 -11.02
CA GLY A 22 30.29 -15.44 -11.14
C GLY A 22 31.43 -15.99 -10.28
N SER A 23 31.89 -15.23 -9.28
CA SER A 23 33.06 -15.53 -8.44
C SER A 23 32.69 -16.12 -7.08
N LEU A 24 31.38 -16.29 -6.81
CA LEU A 24 30.86 -16.86 -5.59
C LEU A 24 31.28 -18.33 -5.43
N ARG A 25 31.90 -18.63 -4.29
CA ARG A 25 32.35 -19.97 -3.90
C ARG A 25 31.57 -20.48 -2.68
N PRO A 26 31.55 -21.80 -2.41
CA PRO A 26 30.89 -22.35 -1.22
C PRO A 26 31.38 -21.76 0.11
N ASP A 27 32.64 -21.31 0.17
CA ASP A 27 33.32 -20.70 1.31
C ASP A 27 33.21 -19.16 1.35
N SER A 28 32.53 -18.54 0.38
CA SER A 28 32.39 -17.08 0.35
C SER A 28 31.57 -16.58 1.55
N PRO A 29 31.99 -15.48 2.22
CA PRO A 29 31.24 -14.91 3.33
C PRO A 29 29.78 -14.63 2.94
N ARG A 30 28.85 -15.08 3.78
CA ARG A 30 27.42 -14.83 3.64
C ARG A 30 26.97 -13.90 4.76
N PRO A 31 26.06 -12.94 4.51
CA PRO A 31 25.44 -12.19 5.58
C PRO A 31 24.68 -13.13 6.53
N PRO A 32 24.72 -12.89 7.86
CA PRO A 32 24.10 -13.78 8.84
C PRO A 32 22.59 -13.87 8.64
N ARG A 33 22.01 -15.06 8.82
CA ARG A 33 20.54 -15.22 8.81
C ARG A 33 19.95 -14.78 10.14
N LEU A 34 19.54 -13.53 10.21
CA LEU A 34 18.90 -12.94 11.39
C LEU A 34 17.36 -12.97 11.27
N ALA A 35 16.68 -13.18 12.38
CA ALA A 35 15.23 -13.01 12.51
C ALA A 35 14.91 -11.94 13.55
N ALA A 36 14.05 -11.00 13.18
CA ALA A 36 13.42 -10.05 14.10
C ALA A 36 12.23 -10.76 14.79
N VAL A 37 12.14 -10.61 16.11
CA VAL A 37 11.15 -11.27 16.97
C VAL A 37 10.57 -10.20 17.91
N HIS A 38 9.33 -9.78 17.64
CA HIS A 38 8.61 -8.80 18.46
C HIS A 38 7.52 -9.55 19.23
N TYR A 39 7.55 -9.51 20.56
CA TYR A 39 6.60 -10.21 21.43
C TYR A 39 6.25 -9.45 22.70
N VAL A 40 5.00 -9.62 23.12
CA VAL A 40 4.45 -9.05 24.35
C VAL A 40 4.71 -10.01 25.51
N ARG A 41 5.30 -9.52 26.61
CA ARG A 41 5.38 -10.25 27.88
C ARG A 41 4.38 -9.69 28.87
N ALA A 42 3.26 -10.39 29.03
CA ALA A 42 2.26 -10.09 30.06
C ALA A 42 2.81 -10.28 31.48
N HIS A 43 2.24 -9.54 32.44
CA HIS A 43 2.53 -9.65 33.88
C HIS A 43 1.32 -10.24 34.61
N GLN A 44 1.55 -10.87 35.76
CA GLN A 44 0.46 -11.44 36.58
C GLN A 44 -0.41 -10.38 37.30
N ALA A 45 0.00 -9.11 37.30
CA ALA A 45 -0.77 -8.00 37.87
C ALA A 45 -1.53 -7.25 36.76
N ALA A 46 -2.86 -7.26 36.82
CA ALA A 46 -3.76 -6.73 35.78
C ALA A 46 -3.53 -5.25 35.43
N ASP A 47 -3.09 -4.42 36.40
CA ASP A 47 -2.86 -2.98 36.17
C ASP A 47 -1.49 -2.65 35.54
N ARG A 48 -0.60 -3.63 35.35
CA ARG A 48 0.74 -3.40 34.79
C ARG A 48 0.74 -3.64 33.27
N LYS A 49 1.02 -2.58 32.50
CA LYS A 49 1.32 -2.66 31.06
C LYS A 49 2.34 -3.77 30.79
N ALA A 50 2.04 -4.63 29.81
CA ALA A 50 2.92 -5.69 29.38
C ALA A 50 4.26 -5.13 28.85
N ASP A 51 5.35 -5.86 29.04
CA ASP A 51 6.63 -5.45 28.47
C ASP A 51 6.63 -5.80 26.98
N GLU A 52 6.74 -4.79 26.11
CA GLU A 52 7.00 -4.97 24.67
C GLU A 52 8.48 -5.32 24.48
N ILE A 53 8.77 -6.43 23.80
CA ILE A 53 10.14 -6.94 23.66
C ILE A 53 10.50 -7.13 22.19
N GLU A 54 11.62 -6.53 21.80
CA GLU A 54 12.32 -6.86 20.57
C GLU A 54 13.48 -7.80 20.86
N ALA A 55 13.65 -8.80 20.00
CA ALA A 55 14.84 -9.63 19.98
C ALA A 55 15.29 -9.88 18.54
N VAL A 56 16.60 -10.04 18.36
CA VAL A 56 17.19 -10.55 17.12
C VAL A 56 17.78 -11.93 17.41
N VAL A 57 17.39 -12.92 16.61
CA VAL A 57 17.89 -14.29 16.69
C VAL A 57 18.76 -14.59 15.49
N ASP A 58 19.99 -15.03 15.74
CA ASP A 58 20.87 -15.63 14.74
C ASP A 58 20.41 -17.08 14.51
N LEU A 59 19.81 -17.33 13.34
CA LEU A 59 19.18 -18.60 12.99
C LEU A 59 20.19 -19.73 12.74
N ASP A 60 21.39 -19.38 12.28
CA ASP A 60 22.43 -20.37 11.98
C ASP A 60 23.17 -20.80 13.26
N ARG A 61 23.27 -19.91 14.25
CA ARG A 61 23.87 -20.21 15.57
C ARG A 61 22.85 -20.62 16.63
N GLY A 62 21.57 -20.35 16.43
CA GLY A 62 20.50 -20.61 17.40
C GLY A 62 20.57 -19.72 18.65
N LEU A 63 21.04 -18.48 18.51
CA LEU A 63 21.33 -17.57 19.64
C LEU A 63 20.58 -16.25 19.52
N VAL A 64 20.08 -15.74 20.65
CA VAL A 64 19.59 -14.35 20.75
C VAL A 64 20.82 -13.41 20.79
N VAL A 65 20.95 -12.55 19.79
CA VAL A 65 22.10 -11.62 19.63
C VAL A 65 21.78 -10.17 20.01
N LYS A 66 20.50 -9.80 20.07
CA LYS A 66 19.98 -8.54 20.62
C LYS A 66 18.69 -8.87 21.38
N LYS A 67 18.44 -8.21 22.52
CA LYS A 67 17.17 -8.27 23.24
C LYS A 67 16.97 -7.00 24.05
N ASP A 68 15.95 -6.23 23.71
CA ASP A 68 15.63 -4.97 24.36
C ASP A 68 14.15 -4.95 24.78
N VAL A 69 13.86 -4.24 25.88
CA VAL A 69 12.49 -3.88 26.25
C VAL A 69 12.21 -2.54 25.61
N VAL A 70 11.20 -2.47 24.76
CA VAL A 70 10.81 -1.25 24.06
C VAL A 70 10.27 -0.23 25.07
N GLY A 71 10.51 1.05 24.81
CA GLY A 71 10.06 2.15 25.66
C GLY A 71 8.55 2.11 25.92
N THR A 72 8.13 2.48 27.14
CA THR A 72 6.73 2.47 27.58
C THR A 72 5.80 3.38 26.76
N GLU A 73 6.38 4.30 25.99
CA GLU A 73 5.74 5.22 25.05
C GLU A 73 5.30 4.58 23.72
N TYR A 74 5.73 3.35 23.42
CA TYR A 74 5.38 2.64 22.19
C TYR A 74 4.48 1.41 22.46
N LEU A 75 3.92 0.87 21.38
CA LEU A 75 3.20 -0.40 21.32
C LEU A 75 3.65 -1.15 20.06
N ALA A 76 3.77 -2.48 20.15
CA ALA A 76 3.97 -3.31 18.96
C ALA A 76 2.73 -3.27 18.06
N GLY A 77 2.93 -3.57 16.77
CA GLY A 77 1.85 -3.70 15.79
C GLY A 77 0.82 -4.76 16.18
N LEU A 78 -0.41 -4.55 15.70
CA LEU A 78 -1.55 -5.41 16.01
C LEU A 78 -1.40 -6.82 15.43
N SER A 79 -2.07 -7.78 16.06
CA SER A 79 -2.24 -9.15 15.57
C SER A 79 -3.70 -9.56 15.61
N THR A 80 -4.16 -10.40 14.69
CA THR A 80 -5.57 -10.77 14.52
C THR A 80 -6.22 -11.38 15.78
N TRP A 81 -5.50 -12.20 16.53
CA TRP A 81 -5.99 -12.74 17.82
C TRP A 81 -6.34 -11.67 18.87
N GLU A 82 -5.80 -10.45 18.76
CA GLU A 82 -6.14 -9.35 19.65
C GLU A 82 -7.55 -8.79 19.33
N PHE A 83 -7.99 -8.95 18.09
CA PHE A 83 -9.34 -8.62 17.63
C PHE A 83 -10.37 -9.66 18.06
N ASP A 84 -10.03 -10.95 18.01
CA ASP A 84 -10.90 -12.04 18.51
C ASP A 84 -11.27 -11.80 19.99
N ILE A 85 -10.31 -11.34 20.80
CA ILE A 85 -10.52 -10.97 22.20
C ILE A 85 -11.47 -9.78 22.35
N LEU A 86 -11.43 -8.79 21.44
CA LEU A 86 -12.41 -7.69 21.48
C LEU A 86 -13.83 -8.21 21.23
N VAL A 87 -14.00 -9.10 20.25
CA VAL A 87 -15.30 -9.70 19.94
C VAL A 87 -15.81 -10.51 21.15
N GLU A 88 -14.99 -11.40 21.71
CA GLU A 88 -15.29 -12.18 22.92
C GLU A 88 -15.73 -11.28 24.09
N LYS A 89 -15.01 -10.18 24.38
CA LYS A 89 -15.35 -9.28 25.49
C LYS A 89 -16.53 -8.34 25.20
N CYS A 90 -16.86 -8.12 23.93
CA CYS A 90 -18.12 -7.48 23.56
C CYS A 90 -19.32 -8.43 23.77
N GLU A 91 -19.21 -9.69 23.36
CA GLU A 91 -20.25 -10.72 23.54
C GLU A 91 -20.55 -11.01 25.02
N GLU A 92 -19.52 -11.05 25.87
CA GLU A 92 -19.66 -11.23 27.32
C GLU A 92 -20.17 -9.99 28.07
N SER A 93 -20.21 -8.81 27.42
CA SER A 93 -20.50 -7.54 28.11
C SER A 93 -21.98 -7.35 28.42
N SER A 94 -22.34 -7.37 29.71
CA SER A 94 -23.68 -6.97 30.15
C SER A 94 -23.98 -5.52 29.79
N VAL A 95 -22.99 -4.63 29.84
CA VAL A 95 -23.16 -3.21 29.52
C VAL A 95 -23.50 -3.01 28.03
N LEU A 96 -22.86 -3.78 27.13
CA LEU A 96 -23.15 -3.72 25.70
C LEU A 96 -24.51 -4.34 25.39
N SER A 97 -24.81 -5.52 25.92
CA SER A 97 -26.09 -6.19 25.68
C SER A 97 -27.29 -5.42 26.25
N GLU A 98 -27.19 -4.84 27.46
CA GLU A 98 -28.18 -3.92 28.02
C GLU A 98 -28.38 -2.66 27.17
N ARG A 99 -27.32 -2.18 26.51
CA ARG A 99 -27.40 -1.01 25.62
C ARG A 99 -28.04 -1.34 24.28
N VAL A 100 -27.68 -2.48 23.69
CA VAL A 100 -28.24 -3.03 22.44
C VAL A 100 -29.74 -3.32 22.59
N ALA A 101 -30.17 -3.84 23.74
CA ALA A 101 -31.58 -4.14 24.02
C ALA A 101 -32.52 -2.91 23.91
N GLN A 102 -31.97 -1.69 23.95
CA GLN A 102 -32.74 -0.45 23.82
C GLN A 102 -33.02 -0.05 22.35
N PHE A 103 -32.43 -0.73 21.37
CA PHE A 103 -32.57 -0.42 19.93
C PHE A 103 -33.73 -1.14 19.23
N ALA A 104 -34.53 -1.93 19.95
CA ALA A 104 -35.71 -2.64 19.42
C ALA A 104 -35.45 -3.30 18.06
N LEU A 105 -34.33 -4.02 17.93
CA LEU A 105 -33.90 -4.63 16.68
C LEU A 105 -34.99 -5.55 16.11
N PRO A 106 -35.23 -5.58 14.78
CA PRO A 106 -36.28 -6.41 14.20
C PRO A 106 -36.03 -7.91 14.42
N GLU A 107 -37.10 -8.71 14.41
CA GLU A 107 -36.99 -10.16 14.49
C GLU A 107 -36.15 -10.71 13.32
N GLY A 108 -35.14 -11.53 13.66
CA GLY A 108 -34.16 -12.07 12.72
C GLY A 108 -32.90 -11.20 12.53
N PHE A 109 -32.68 -10.17 13.36
CA PHE A 109 -31.42 -9.43 13.37
C PHE A 109 -30.49 -9.89 14.51
N GLU A 110 -29.22 -10.06 14.18
CA GLU A 110 -28.13 -10.33 15.13
C GLU A 110 -27.10 -9.18 15.11
N VAL A 111 -26.30 -9.03 16.17
CA VAL A 111 -25.28 -7.97 16.27
C VAL A 111 -23.93 -8.49 15.80
N VAL A 112 -23.24 -7.67 14.99
CA VAL A 112 -21.89 -7.92 14.51
C VAL A 112 -20.94 -6.87 15.08
N ILE A 113 -19.79 -7.31 15.59
CA ILE A 113 -18.74 -6.45 16.14
C ILE A 113 -17.56 -6.45 15.17
N GLU A 114 -17.25 -5.29 14.59
CA GLU A 114 -16.07 -5.09 13.76
C GLU A 114 -14.94 -4.44 14.58
N PRO A 115 -13.83 -5.14 14.81
CA PRO A 115 -12.78 -4.69 15.72
C PRO A 115 -11.76 -3.76 15.04
N TRP A 116 -11.55 -2.57 15.62
CA TRP A 116 -10.70 -1.51 15.07
C TRP A 116 -9.60 -1.04 16.04
N PRO A 117 -8.44 -0.57 15.52
CA PRO A 117 -7.47 0.17 16.31
C PRO A 117 -8.08 1.47 16.86
N TYR A 118 -7.73 1.83 18.09
CA TYR A 118 -8.23 3.06 18.72
C TYR A 118 -7.61 4.36 18.17
N GLY A 119 -6.36 4.30 17.69
CA GLY A 119 -5.63 5.49 17.22
C GLY A 119 -4.91 6.26 18.34
N GLY A 120 -4.38 7.44 18.00
CA GLY A 120 -3.57 8.26 18.92
C GLY A 120 -4.40 8.80 20.09
N MET A 121 -3.95 8.57 21.33
CA MET A 121 -4.71 8.98 22.51
C MET A 121 -4.54 10.46 22.85
N ASP A 122 -5.64 11.20 22.98
CA ASP A 122 -5.60 12.58 23.49
C ASP A 122 -5.50 12.66 25.03
N GLN A 123 -5.79 11.58 25.77
CA GLN A 123 -5.78 11.61 27.23
C GLN A 123 -4.35 11.75 27.84
N PRO A 124 -4.22 12.48 28.97
CA PRO A 124 -2.97 12.56 29.73
C PRO A 124 -2.69 11.25 30.49
N GLY A 125 -1.57 10.60 30.16
CA GLY A 125 -1.18 9.31 30.72
C GLY A 125 -0.13 8.61 29.85
N GLY A 126 0.33 7.43 30.30
CA GLY A 126 1.17 6.54 29.48
C GLY A 126 0.37 5.87 28.34
N VAL A 127 1.07 5.38 27.32
CA VAL A 127 0.43 4.73 26.17
C VAL A 127 -0.02 3.31 26.54
N ARG A 128 -1.34 3.08 26.57
CA ARG A 128 -2.02 1.79 26.76
C ARG A 128 -2.63 1.29 25.46
N ARG A 129 -2.88 -0.01 25.33
CA ARG A 129 -3.53 -0.59 24.15
C ARG A 129 -5.06 -0.56 24.35
N TYR A 130 -5.74 0.26 23.56
CA TYR A 130 -7.20 0.27 23.45
C TYR A 130 -7.63 -0.26 22.09
N PHE A 131 -8.81 -0.88 22.07
CA PHE A 131 -9.54 -1.23 20.86
C PHE A 131 -10.94 -0.63 20.91
N GLN A 132 -11.51 -0.38 19.74
CA GLN A 132 -12.89 0.07 19.59
C GLN A 132 -13.63 -0.92 18.68
N GLY A 133 -14.86 -1.28 19.03
CA GLY A 133 -15.72 -2.11 18.19
C GLY A 133 -16.70 -1.22 17.43
N LEU A 134 -16.68 -1.23 16.11
CA LEU A 134 -17.78 -0.70 15.32
C LEU A 134 -18.92 -1.73 15.36
N VAL A 135 -20.13 -1.29 15.69
CA VAL A 135 -21.26 -2.19 15.92
C VAL A 135 -22.22 -2.09 14.74
N TYR A 136 -22.56 -3.24 14.16
CA TYR A 136 -23.53 -3.38 13.10
C TYR A 136 -24.60 -4.40 13.49
N ALA A 137 -25.66 -4.51 12.70
CA ALA A 137 -26.60 -5.61 12.74
C ALA A 137 -26.64 -6.36 11.40
N VAL A 138 -27.03 -7.63 11.41
CA VAL A 138 -27.16 -8.47 10.21
C VAL A 138 -28.52 -9.14 10.17
N ASP A 139 -29.15 -9.17 8.99
CA ASP A 139 -30.44 -9.83 8.78
C ASP A 139 -30.24 -11.32 8.46
N THR A 140 -30.35 -12.18 9.47
CA THR A 140 -30.08 -13.62 9.34
C THR A 140 -31.22 -14.38 8.67
N ARG A 141 -32.35 -13.73 8.33
CA ARG A 141 -33.51 -14.35 7.68
C ARG A 141 -33.23 -14.83 6.26
N SER A 142 -32.16 -14.31 5.63
CA SER A 142 -31.63 -14.82 4.36
C SER A 142 -31.05 -16.23 4.48
N GLY A 143 -30.60 -16.63 5.68
CA GLY A 143 -29.85 -17.85 5.94
C GLY A 143 -28.43 -17.87 5.33
N ASN A 144 -27.96 -16.74 4.78
CA ASN A 144 -26.63 -16.62 4.19
C ASN A 144 -25.68 -15.88 5.16
N PRO A 145 -24.56 -16.49 5.59
CA PRO A 145 -23.60 -15.84 6.49
C PRO A 145 -22.87 -14.65 5.85
N ASP A 146 -22.84 -14.55 4.52
CA ASP A 146 -22.18 -13.47 3.76
C ASP A 146 -23.13 -12.29 3.45
N SER A 147 -24.26 -12.17 4.19
CA SER A 147 -25.16 -11.02 4.10
C SER A 147 -24.49 -9.73 4.60
N ASN A 148 -24.72 -8.63 3.89
CA ASN A 148 -24.03 -7.36 4.13
C ASN A 148 -24.47 -6.66 5.43
N PHE A 149 -23.81 -7.00 6.55
CA PHE A 149 -24.04 -6.36 7.86
C PHE A 149 -23.73 -4.85 7.88
N TYR A 150 -22.83 -4.37 7.03
CA TYR A 150 -22.53 -2.94 6.94
C TYR A 150 -23.76 -2.10 6.54
N ALA A 151 -24.80 -2.71 5.98
CA ALA A 151 -26.06 -2.01 5.65
C ALA A 151 -26.86 -1.54 6.89
N PHE A 152 -26.54 -2.04 8.10
CA PHE A 152 -27.26 -1.71 9.33
C PHE A 152 -26.33 -1.27 10.48
N PRO A 153 -25.61 -0.15 10.34
CA PRO A 153 -24.74 0.37 11.39
C PRO A 153 -25.54 0.78 12.64
N LEU A 154 -25.05 0.44 13.83
CA LEU A 154 -25.61 0.84 15.12
C LEU A 154 -24.82 2.03 15.70
N PRO A 155 -25.49 3.01 16.35
CA PRO A 155 -24.88 4.28 16.73
C PRO A 155 -24.12 4.22 18.07
N ILE A 156 -23.34 3.16 18.30
CA ILE A 156 -22.53 2.96 19.51
C ILE A 156 -21.17 2.33 19.19
N ILE A 157 -20.18 2.63 20.03
CA ILE A 157 -18.84 2.03 19.97
C ILE A 157 -18.43 1.55 21.38
N PRO A 158 -18.47 0.25 21.70
CA PRO A 158 -17.77 -0.28 22.87
C PRO A 158 -16.25 -0.09 22.73
N VAL A 159 -15.61 0.35 23.81
CA VAL A 159 -14.15 0.52 23.87
C VAL A 159 -13.56 -0.38 24.96
N MET A 160 -12.59 -1.20 24.57
CA MET A 160 -11.92 -2.16 25.44
C MET A 160 -10.55 -1.65 25.89
N ASP A 161 -10.28 -1.69 27.20
CA ASP A 161 -8.92 -1.63 27.75
C ASP A 161 -8.30 -3.02 27.58
N PHE A 162 -7.32 -3.14 26.69
CA PHE A 162 -6.79 -4.46 26.31
C PHE A 162 -6.06 -5.10 27.47
N GLU A 163 -5.26 -4.35 28.24
CA GLU A 163 -4.57 -4.87 29.42
C GLU A 163 -5.53 -5.43 30.47
N LYS A 164 -6.71 -4.81 30.66
CA LYS A 164 -7.75 -5.30 31.59
C LYS A 164 -8.63 -6.41 31.03
N ARG A 165 -8.78 -6.52 29.71
CA ARG A 165 -9.79 -7.38 29.04
C ARG A 165 -11.23 -6.96 29.37
N GLU A 166 -11.47 -5.66 29.52
CA GLU A 166 -12.77 -5.10 29.94
C GLU A 166 -13.28 -4.05 28.95
N ILE A 167 -14.58 -4.09 28.62
CA ILE A 167 -15.27 -2.98 27.97
C ILE A 167 -15.43 -1.86 29.01
N VAL A 168 -14.59 -0.83 28.91
CA VAL A 168 -14.49 0.24 29.92
C VAL A 168 -15.49 1.38 29.70
N ARG A 169 -16.05 1.49 28.49
CA ARG A 169 -17.13 2.43 28.14
C ARG A 169 -17.83 2.03 26.84
N ILE A 170 -18.97 2.68 26.58
CA ILE A 170 -19.63 2.71 25.28
C ILE A 170 -19.73 4.19 24.88
N ASP A 171 -19.19 4.55 23.71
CA ASP A 171 -19.31 5.88 23.14
C ASP A 171 -20.59 5.96 22.28
N GLU A 172 -21.43 6.95 22.53
CA GLU A 172 -22.67 7.20 21.76
C GLU A 172 -22.37 8.04 20.52
N LEU A 173 -22.82 7.59 19.34
CA LEU A 173 -22.57 8.27 18.08
C LEU A 173 -23.71 9.24 17.72
N ALA A 174 -23.35 10.39 17.16
CA ALA A 174 -24.32 11.27 16.51
C ALA A 174 -24.78 10.66 15.18
N THR A 175 -26.08 10.50 15.03
CA THR A 175 -26.76 10.04 13.80
C THR A 175 -27.37 11.20 12.99
N GLY A 176 -27.09 12.43 13.42
CA GLY A 176 -27.55 13.65 12.74
C GLY A 176 -26.81 13.94 11.44
N GLY A 177 -27.21 15.02 10.79
CA GLY A 177 -26.58 15.57 9.60
C GLY A 177 -26.17 17.03 9.78
N ALA A 178 -26.19 17.79 8.68
CA ALA A 178 -25.87 19.21 8.68
C ALA A 178 -26.77 20.00 9.66
N GLY A 179 -26.14 20.61 10.67
CA GLY A 179 -26.82 21.44 11.68
C GLY A 179 -27.18 20.72 12.98
N ASP A 180 -26.90 19.42 13.11
CA ASP A 180 -26.94 18.71 14.39
C ASP A 180 -25.56 18.72 15.08
N ASP A 181 -25.52 18.53 16.41
CA ASP A 181 -24.29 18.52 17.21
C ASP A 181 -23.49 17.21 17.06
N LEU A 182 -22.16 17.30 17.24
CA LEU A 182 -21.24 16.15 17.22
C LEU A 182 -21.51 15.13 18.35
N VAL A 183 -22.00 15.61 19.50
CA VAL A 183 -22.37 14.76 20.64
C VAL A 183 -23.89 14.66 20.66
N PRO A 184 -24.48 13.45 20.63
CA PRO A 184 -25.93 13.31 20.66
C PRO A 184 -26.50 13.83 21.99
N ALA A 185 -27.54 14.66 21.93
CA ALA A 185 -28.18 15.25 23.11
C ALA A 185 -28.80 14.22 24.07
N ALA A 186 -29.09 13.01 23.57
CA ALA A 186 -29.46 11.83 24.34
C ALA A 186 -29.10 10.56 23.56
N PRO A 187 -28.81 9.42 24.24
CA PRO A 187 -28.64 8.11 23.61
C PRO A 187 -29.82 7.74 22.70
N ARG A 188 -29.54 7.07 21.57
CA ARG A 188 -30.59 6.61 20.64
C ARG A 188 -31.29 5.34 21.16
N THR A 189 -32.61 5.28 21.06
CA THR A 189 -33.45 4.17 21.55
C THR A 189 -34.68 3.97 20.67
N GLY A 190 -35.31 2.80 20.72
CA GLY A 190 -36.41 2.44 19.83
C GLY A 190 -35.90 1.93 18.48
N ALA A 191 -36.81 1.76 17.52
CA ALA A 191 -36.56 1.08 16.25
C ALA A 191 -35.68 1.91 15.27
N ILE A 192 -34.39 1.98 15.56
CA ILE A 192 -33.39 2.78 14.82
C ILE A 192 -32.99 2.20 13.45
N LEU A 193 -33.51 1.02 13.09
CA LEU A 193 -33.25 0.35 11.80
C LEU A 193 -34.47 0.33 10.86
N ASP A 194 -35.64 0.84 11.29
CA ASP A 194 -36.88 0.81 10.47
C ASP A 194 -36.75 1.59 9.15
N HIS A 195 -35.80 2.54 9.06
CA HIS A 195 -35.50 3.31 7.85
C HIS A 195 -34.28 2.78 7.07
N CYS A 196 -33.62 1.72 7.54
CA CYS A 196 -32.49 1.10 6.86
C CYS A 196 -32.98 0.14 5.75
N ALA A 197 -32.11 -0.17 4.79
CA ALA A 197 -32.42 -1.12 3.71
C ALA A 197 -31.27 -2.11 3.49
N PRO A 198 -31.55 -3.40 3.19
CA PRO A 198 -30.51 -4.36 2.84
C PRO A 198 -29.85 -3.98 1.50
N ALA A 199 -28.56 -4.26 1.38
CA ALA A 199 -27.78 -3.95 0.19
C ALA A 199 -26.74 -5.05 -0.09
N GLU A 200 -27.17 -6.10 -0.75
CA GLU A 200 -26.38 -7.33 -0.87
C GLU A 200 -25.40 -7.30 -2.03
N TYR A 201 -24.19 -7.82 -1.81
CA TYR A 201 -23.15 -7.95 -2.84
C TYR A 201 -22.98 -9.40 -3.35
N VAL A 202 -23.38 -10.41 -2.58
CA VAL A 202 -23.21 -11.82 -2.97
C VAL A 202 -24.19 -12.23 -4.08
N PRO A 203 -23.73 -12.95 -5.14
CA PRO A 203 -24.52 -13.25 -6.34
C PRO A 203 -25.91 -13.87 -6.11
N GLU A 204 -26.05 -14.69 -5.07
CA GLU A 204 -27.24 -15.44 -4.71
C GLU A 204 -28.31 -14.62 -3.97
N LEU A 205 -27.96 -13.47 -3.40
CA LEU A 205 -28.90 -12.55 -2.76
C LEU A 205 -29.33 -11.38 -3.66
N LEU A 206 -28.73 -11.22 -4.84
CA LEU A 206 -29.10 -10.18 -5.79
C LEU A 206 -30.53 -10.38 -6.34
N PRO A 207 -31.47 -9.42 -6.21
CA PRO A 207 -32.87 -9.61 -6.62
C PRO A 207 -33.10 -9.96 -8.09
N GLY A 208 -32.17 -9.59 -8.99
CA GLY A 208 -32.17 -9.95 -10.41
C GLY A 208 -31.13 -11.01 -10.80
N GLY A 209 -30.34 -11.50 -9.85
CA GLY A 209 -29.16 -12.33 -10.09
C GLY A 209 -28.08 -11.64 -10.94
N THR A 210 -27.10 -12.43 -11.39
CA THR A 210 -25.97 -11.94 -12.21
C THR A 210 -26.30 -11.84 -13.70
N ARG A 211 -25.62 -10.91 -14.40
CA ARG A 211 -25.68 -10.75 -15.88
C ARG A 211 -25.37 -12.06 -16.61
N LYS A 212 -26.03 -12.31 -17.75
CA LYS A 212 -25.94 -13.58 -18.52
C LYS A 212 -25.35 -13.44 -19.93
N ASP A 213 -24.87 -12.25 -20.28
CA ASP A 213 -24.36 -11.87 -21.61
C ASP A 213 -22.83 -11.77 -21.70
N LEU A 214 -22.12 -11.87 -20.56
CA LEU A 214 -20.67 -11.86 -20.49
C LEU A 214 -20.09 -13.10 -21.17
N LYS A 215 -19.35 -12.90 -22.28
CA LYS A 215 -18.68 -13.97 -23.02
C LYS A 215 -17.31 -14.29 -22.41
N PRO A 216 -16.83 -15.55 -22.49
CA PRO A 216 -15.49 -15.90 -22.03
C PRO A 216 -14.40 -15.09 -22.74
N LEU A 217 -13.42 -14.63 -21.97
CA LEU A 217 -12.15 -14.08 -22.44
C LEU A 217 -11.03 -14.94 -21.85
N CYS A 218 -10.29 -15.63 -22.72
CA CYS A 218 -9.27 -16.58 -22.32
C CYS A 218 -7.87 -16.02 -22.57
N VAL A 219 -7.05 -15.93 -21.51
CA VAL A 219 -5.62 -15.65 -21.62
C VAL A 219 -4.88 -16.97 -21.41
N VAL A 220 -4.07 -17.37 -22.39
CA VAL A 220 -3.32 -18.64 -22.39
C VAL A 220 -1.91 -18.39 -22.90
N GLN A 221 -0.92 -19.03 -22.28
CA GLN A 221 0.46 -19.08 -22.77
C GLN A 221 0.80 -20.53 -23.14
N PRO A 222 0.60 -20.96 -24.40
CA PRO A 222 0.72 -22.38 -24.77
C PRO A 222 2.11 -22.99 -24.55
N GLU A 223 3.15 -22.15 -24.58
CA GLU A 223 4.56 -22.53 -24.37
C GLU A 223 5.03 -22.24 -22.92
N GLY A 224 4.11 -21.86 -22.03
CA GLY A 224 4.42 -21.42 -20.67
C GLY A 224 4.78 -19.94 -20.56
N PRO A 225 5.09 -19.45 -19.35
CA PRO A 225 5.52 -18.08 -19.12
C PRO A 225 6.92 -17.80 -19.68
N SER A 226 7.17 -16.55 -20.06
CA SER A 226 8.46 -16.06 -20.55
C SER A 226 9.43 -15.65 -19.43
N PHE A 227 9.04 -15.86 -18.16
CA PHE A 227 9.87 -15.66 -16.99
C PHE A 227 10.32 -17.00 -16.40
N SER A 228 11.45 -17.00 -15.69
CA SER A 228 11.87 -18.13 -14.86
C SER A 228 12.01 -17.71 -13.40
N ILE A 229 11.81 -18.65 -12.49
CA ILE A 229 12.09 -18.51 -11.06
C ILE A 229 13.19 -19.53 -10.71
N LYS A 230 14.28 -19.05 -10.11
CA LYS A 230 15.41 -19.84 -9.60
C LYS A 230 15.59 -19.57 -8.11
N ASP A 231 16.20 -20.51 -7.39
CA ASP A 231 16.55 -20.35 -5.97
C ASP A 231 15.41 -19.75 -5.11
N GLU A 232 14.21 -20.30 -5.32
CA GLU A 232 12.92 -19.92 -4.71
C GLU A 232 12.40 -18.49 -4.98
N SER A 233 13.27 -17.55 -5.36
CA SER A 233 12.99 -16.10 -5.30
C SER A 233 13.60 -15.25 -6.42
N LEU A 234 14.59 -15.76 -7.16
CA LEU A 234 15.25 -15.04 -8.25
C LEU A 234 14.42 -15.14 -9.52
N VAL A 235 13.89 -14.00 -9.97
CA VAL A 235 13.07 -13.85 -11.18
C VAL A 235 13.93 -13.30 -12.31
N GLU A 236 13.84 -13.93 -13.48
CA GLU A 236 14.45 -13.48 -14.73
C GLU A 236 13.40 -13.38 -15.84
N TRP A 237 13.30 -12.23 -16.52
CA TRP A 237 12.30 -11.98 -17.57
C TRP A 237 12.69 -10.80 -18.46
N GLN A 238 12.74 -10.99 -19.79
CA GLN A 238 12.90 -9.89 -20.77
C GLN A 238 13.99 -8.85 -20.39
N LYS A 239 15.21 -9.33 -20.12
CA LYS A 239 16.38 -8.59 -19.62
C LYS A 239 16.32 -8.13 -18.14
N TRP A 240 15.17 -8.20 -17.48
CA TRP A 240 15.10 -8.00 -16.02
C TRP A 240 15.64 -9.19 -15.25
N ARG A 241 16.29 -8.89 -14.13
CA ARG A 241 16.68 -9.83 -13.07
C ARG A 241 16.44 -9.18 -11.73
N PHE A 242 15.69 -9.82 -10.83
CA PHE A 242 15.43 -9.31 -9.47
C PHE A 242 15.02 -10.45 -8.52
N ARG A 243 14.93 -10.17 -7.23
CA ARG A 243 14.39 -11.11 -6.23
C ARG A 243 13.10 -10.62 -5.62
N VAL A 244 12.17 -11.54 -5.38
CA VAL A 244 10.94 -11.27 -4.63
C VAL A 244 11.03 -11.94 -3.26
N SER A 245 10.87 -11.16 -2.19
CA SER A 245 10.67 -11.68 -0.84
C SER A 245 9.33 -11.25 -0.28
N PHE A 246 8.95 -11.82 0.86
CA PHE A 246 7.77 -11.42 1.62
C PHE A 246 8.16 -10.85 2.99
N ASN A 247 7.56 -9.73 3.39
CA ASN A 247 7.67 -9.15 4.72
C ASN A 247 6.24 -8.93 5.29
N PRO A 248 5.92 -9.39 6.51
CA PRO A 248 4.57 -9.27 7.08
C PRO A 248 4.14 -7.83 7.45
N ARG A 249 4.96 -6.80 7.22
CA ARG A 249 4.60 -5.37 7.27
C ARG A 249 4.49 -4.69 5.91
N GLU A 250 5.22 -5.17 4.89
CA GLU A 250 5.37 -4.50 3.58
C GLU A 250 4.81 -5.32 2.39
N GLY A 251 4.50 -6.60 2.62
CA GLY A 251 3.98 -7.52 1.61
C GLY A 251 5.10 -8.03 0.71
N ALA A 252 4.90 -7.96 -0.60
CA ALA A 252 5.98 -8.27 -1.53
C ALA A 252 7.03 -7.15 -1.52
N VAL A 253 8.30 -7.52 -1.37
CA VAL A 253 9.46 -6.62 -1.45
C VAL A 253 10.35 -7.10 -2.58
N ILE A 254 10.74 -6.18 -3.46
CA ILE A 254 11.64 -6.47 -4.58
C ILE A 254 13.06 -6.04 -4.22
N HIS A 255 14.05 -6.89 -4.52
CA HIS A 255 15.47 -6.67 -4.23
C HIS A 255 16.34 -6.90 -5.46
N ASP A 256 17.54 -6.33 -5.45
CA ASP A 256 18.63 -6.64 -6.40
C ASP A 256 18.19 -6.53 -7.87
N VAL A 257 17.59 -5.38 -8.23
CA VAL A 257 16.91 -5.15 -9.52
C VAL A 257 17.89 -4.67 -10.57
N TYR A 258 18.04 -5.49 -11.60
CA TYR A 258 18.89 -5.26 -12.77
C TYR A 258 18.07 -5.32 -14.05
N TYR A 259 18.47 -4.55 -15.05
CA TYR A 259 18.02 -4.67 -16.44
C TYR A 259 19.24 -4.70 -17.36
N ASP A 260 19.34 -5.73 -18.21
CA ASP A 260 20.42 -5.87 -19.21
C ASP A 260 21.82 -5.77 -18.56
N ASP A 261 22.02 -6.58 -17.51
CA ASP A 261 23.21 -6.64 -16.63
C ASP A 261 23.60 -5.32 -15.91
N ARG A 262 22.69 -4.34 -15.86
CA ARG A 262 22.91 -3.05 -15.20
C ARG A 262 21.97 -2.83 -14.02
N SER A 263 22.53 -2.40 -12.91
CA SER A 263 21.78 -2.18 -11.67
C SER A 263 20.84 -0.98 -11.77
N VAL A 264 19.63 -1.11 -11.23
CA VAL A 264 18.57 -0.10 -11.27
C VAL A 264 18.12 0.26 -9.85
N LEU A 265 17.64 -0.72 -9.08
CA LEU A 265 17.22 -0.54 -7.68
C LEU A 265 17.87 -1.61 -6.80
N TYR A 266 18.31 -1.24 -5.61
CA TYR A 266 18.67 -2.17 -4.55
C TYR A 266 17.42 -2.79 -3.90
N ARG A 267 16.40 -1.97 -3.61
CA ARG A 267 15.17 -2.38 -2.91
C ARG A 267 13.96 -1.52 -3.31
N LEU A 268 12.78 -2.14 -3.40
CA LEU A 268 11.48 -1.48 -3.64
C LEU A 268 10.39 -2.13 -2.76
N SER A 269 9.64 -1.30 -2.02
CA SER A 269 8.51 -1.78 -1.21
C SER A 269 7.39 -0.75 -1.02
N MET A 270 6.20 -1.25 -0.64
CA MET A 270 5.22 -0.47 0.11
C MET A 270 5.73 -0.30 1.55
N SER A 271 5.86 0.93 2.02
CA SER A 271 6.53 1.25 3.29
C SER A 271 5.65 1.06 4.53
N GLU A 272 4.33 0.92 4.37
CA GLU A 272 3.37 0.64 5.46
C GLU A 272 2.21 -0.22 4.91
N MET A 273 1.85 -1.37 5.53
CA MET A 273 0.44 -1.84 5.63
C MET A 273 0.12 -3.05 6.55
N TYR A 274 1.03 -4.02 6.73
CA TYR A 274 0.81 -5.39 7.26
C TYR A 274 0.17 -6.39 6.28
N PHE A 275 0.67 -7.64 6.21
CA PHE A 275 0.31 -8.64 5.17
C PHE A 275 0.48 -10.09 5.64
N ASP A 276 -0.22 -11.03 4.99
CA ASP A 276 -0.13 -12.47 5.26
C ASP A 276 0.90 -13.22 4.41
N GLY A 277 1.55 -14.24 5.01
CA GLY A 277 2.58 -15.05 4.37
C GLY A 277 2.90 -16.31 5.18
N VAL A 278 4.18 -16.63 5.41
CA VAL A 278 4.50 -17.56 6.53
C VAL A 278 4.48 -16.73 7.81
N LEU A 279 3.33 -16.74 8.49
CA LEU A 279 3.09 -15.96 9.70
C LEU A 279 3.41 -16.76 10.97
N CYS A 280 3.34 -16.05 12.09
CA CYS A 280 3.60 -16.58 13.41
C CYS A 280 2.33 -16.48 14.28
N THR A 281 1.83 -17.61 14.78
CA THR A 281 0.72 -17.66 15.75
C THR A 281 1.13 -17.03 17.10
N PRO A 282 0.20 -16.72 18.02
CA PRO A 282 0.52 -16.11 19.31
C PRO A 282 1.49 -16.96 20.15
N GLU A 283 1.46 -18.28 19.99
CA GLU A 283 2.33 -19.25 20.69
C GLU A 283 3.70 -19.43 20.03
N GLY A 284 4.00 -18.69 18.95
CA GLY A 284 5.28 -18.78 18.25
C GLY A 284 5.33 -19.81 17.11
N LYS A 285 4.20 -20.41 16.69
CA LYS A 285 4.20 -21.43 15.63
C LYS A 285 4.19 -20.79 14.25
N ALA A 286 4.85 -21.43 13.28
CA ALA A 286 4.78 -21.00 11.88
C ALA A 286 3.51 -21.52 11.20
N GLU A 287 2.76 -20.62 10.58
CA GLU A 287 1.56 -20.92 9.79
C GLU A 287 1.77 -20.45 8.35
N LYS A 288 1.31 -21.23 7.37
CA LYS A 288 1.56 -20.95 5.95
C LYS A 288 0.30 -20.44 5.25
N THR A 289 0.22 -19.15 4.97
CA THR A 289 -0.79 -18.59 4.08
C THR A 289 -0.41 -18.87 2.61
N PRO A 290 -1.22 -19.64 1.85
CA PRO A 290 -0.89 -20.00 0.48
C PRO A 290 -1.30 -18.92 -0.53
N ARG A 291 -0.48 -18.71 -1.58
CA ARG A 291 -0.78 -17.87 -2.77
C ARG A 291 -0.91 -16.36 -2.49
N VAL A 292 -0.17 -15.86 -1.50
CA VAL A 292 -0.16 -14.44 -1.09
C VAL A 292 0.53 -13.49 -2.09
N ILE A 293 1.42 -14.01 -2.93
CA ILE A 293 2.01 -13.30 -4.07
C ILE A 293 1.67 -14.09 -5.35
N CYS A 294 1.22 -13.37 -6.39
CA CYS A 294 1.08 -13.86 -7.74
C CYS A 294 2.19 -13.26 -8.63
N LEU A 295 2.72 -14.06 -9.55
CA LEU A 295 3.65 -13.62 -10.59
C LEU A 295 3.10 -14.08 -11.95
N HIS A 296 2.80 -13.15 -12.85
CA HIS A 296 2.28 -13.46 -14.18
C HIS A 296 2.72 -12.44 -15.22
N GLU A 297 2.63 -12.80 -16.50
CA GLU A 297 2.70 -11.82 -17.59
C GLU A 297 1.31 -11.27 -17.91
N GLN A 298 1.25 -10.05 -18.44
CA GLN A 298 0.06 -9.49 -19.08
C GLN A 298 0.42 -8.71 -20.34
N ASP A 299 -0.51 -8.66 -21.29
CA ASP A 299 -0.41 -7.73 -22.41
C ASP A 299 -1.01 -6.37 -22.03
N ASN A 300 -0.26 -5.30 -22.26
CA ASN A 300 -0.68 -3.91 -22.05
C ASN A 300 -0.63 -3.11 -23.36
N GLY A 301 -1.14 -3.69 -24.45
CA GLY A 301 -1.35 -2.99 -25.72
C GLY A 301 -0.09 -2.79 -26.56
N ILE A 302 0.16 -1.54 -26.99
CA ILE A 302 1.25 -1.20 -27.93
C ILE A 302 2.51 -0.81 -27.14
N GLY A 303 3.65 -1.43 -27.46
CA GLY A 303 4.96 -1.05 -26.90
C GLY A 303 5.49 0.19 -27.60
N TRP A 304 5.77 0.08 -28.89
CA TRP A 304 6.03 1.22 -29.76
C TRP A 304 5.48 0.97 -31.17
N LYS A 305 5.22 2.05 -31.92
CA LYS A 305 4.73 1.96 -33.30
C LYS A 305 5.21 3.15 -34.13
N HIS A 306 5.60 2.88 -35.37
CA HIS A 306 5.85 3.91 -36.39
C HIS A 306 5.33 3.45 -37.76
N THR A 307 4.80 4.40 -38.54
CA THR A 307 4.44 4.18 -39.95
C THR A 307 5.17 5.21 -40.81
N ASN A 308 6.08 4.75 -41.66
CA ASN A 308 6.74 5.62 -42.63
C ASN A 308 5.80 5.85 -43.81
N TRP A 309 5.07 6.97 -43.79
CA TRP A 309 4.09 7.32 -44.83
C TRP A 309 4.69 7.38 -46.24
N ARG A 310 6.00 7.61 -46.39
CA ARG A 310 6.69 7.66 -47.69
C ARG A 310 6.83 6.29 -48.35
N THR A 311 6.80 5.21 -47.56
CA THR A 311 6.91 3.82 -48.03
C THR A 311 5.68 2.97 -47.70
N GLY A 312 4.72 3.51 -46.95
CA GLY A 312 3.57 2.79 -46.42
C GLY A 312 3.91 1.78 -45.31
N ARG A 313 5.19 1.56 -44.97
CA ARG A 313 5.61 0.51 -44.02
C ARG A 313 5.29 0.92 -42.58
N ALA A 314 4.42 0.15 -41.94
CA ALA A 314 4.22 0.16 -40.50
C ALA A 314 5.13 -0.87 -39.81
N VAL A 315 5.62 -0.53 -38.61
CA VAL A 315 6.29 -1.44 -37.67
C VAL A 315 5.74 -1.15 -36.28
N SER A 316 5.39 -2.18 -35.52
CA SER A 316 4.87 -2.05 -34.16
C SER A 316 5.16 -3.27 -33.31
N THR A 317 5.39 -3.04 -32.02
CA THR A 317 5.55 -4.08 -30.99
C THR A 317 4.37 -4.03 -30.02
N ARG A 318 4.14 -5.14 -29.31
CA ARG A 318 3.22 -5.16 -28.16
C ARG A 318 3.99 -4.83 -26.88
N ARG A 319 3.30 -4.28 -25.88
CA ARG A 319 3.87 -4.04 -24.54
C ARG A 319 3.51 -5.22 -23.67
N ARG A 320 4.44 -6.14 -23.42
CA ARG A 320 4.25 -7.15 -22.38
C ARG A 320 4.82 -6.63 -21.06
N GLU A 321 4.11 -6.94 -19.99
CA GLU A 321 4.49 -6.59 -18.61
C GLU A 321 4.58 -7.87 -17.78
N LEU A 322 5.54 -7.92 -16.85
CA LEU A 322 5.59 -8.88 -15.77
C LEU A 322 5.04 -8.22 -14.51
N VAL A 323 4.07 -8.85 -13.86
CA VAL A 323 3.35 -8.31 -12.71
C VAL A 323 3.63 -9.16 -11.48
N VAL A 324 4.23 -8.53 -10.46
CA VAL A 324 4.28 -9.07 -9.09
C VAL A 324 3.09 -8.47 -8.34
N GLN A 325 2.05 -9.27 -8.09
CA GLN A 325 0.82 -8.83 -7.43
C GLN A 325 0.69 -9.43 -6.02
N PHE A 326 0.19 -8.65 -5.07
CA PHE A 326 -0.26 -9.11 -3.76
C PHE A 326 -1.52 -8.35 -3.32
N ILE A 327 -2.36 -8.99 -2.52
CA ILE A 327 -3.67 -8.48 -2.08
C ILE A 327 -3.73 -8.55 -0.56
N ILE A 328 -4.37 -7.56 0.04
CA ILE A 328 -4.63 -7.44 1.47
C ILE A 328 -6.09 -7.05 1.68
N THR A 329 -6.75 -7.70 2.64
CA THR A 329 -8.02 -7.28 3.22
C THR A 329 -7.74 -6.72 4.62
N LEU A 330 -8.20 -5.50 4.90
CA LEU A 330 -8.16 -4.85 6.20
C LEU A 330 -9.59 -4.50 6.61
N ALA A 331 -10.22 -5.41 7.35
CA ALA A 331 -11.64 -5.37 7.69
C ALA A 331 -12.50 -5.15 6.42
N ASN A 332 -13.11 -3.98 6.28
CA ASN A 332 -13.94 -3.59 5.14
C ASN A 332 -13.18 -3.27 3.84
N TYR A 333 -11.86 -3.04 3.88
CA TYR A 333 -11.08 -2.56 2.73
C TYR A 333 -10.26 -3.65 2.04
N GLU A 334 -10.27 -3.68 0.70
CA GLU A 334 -9.33 -4.44 -0.12
C GLU A 334 -8.33 -3.51 -0.84
N TYR A 335 -7.05 -3.86 -0.79
CA TYR A 335 -6.01 -3.23 -1.60
C TYR A 335 -5.26 -4.26 -2.44
N ILE A 336 -5.07 -3.94 -3.73
CA ILE A 336 -4.27 -4.74 -4.65
C ILE A 336 -3.04 -3.93 -5.05
N PHE A 337 -1.86 -4.46 -4.73
CA PHE A 337 -0.57 -3.86 -5.05
C PHE A 337 0.10 -4.63 -6.18
N ASN A 338 0.62 -3.90 -7.16
CA ASN A 338 1.31 -4.47 -8.31
C ASN A 338 2.65 -3.74 -8.54
N TYR A 339 3.74 -4.49 -8.61
CA TYR A 339 4.97 -4.04 -9.27
C TYR A 339 4.96 -4.59 -10.69
N LYS A 340 4.83 -3.70 -11.68
CA LYS A 340 4.82 -4.05 -13.11
C LYS A 340 6.15 -3.67 -13.74
N PHE A 341 6.82 -4.62 -14.37
CA PHE A 341 8.06 -4.41 -15.13
C PHE A 341 7.75 -4.50 -16.61
N ASP A 342 8.26 -3.59 -17.44
CA ASP A 342 8.02 -3.62 -18.89
C ASP A 342 9.29 -3.86 -19.72
N GLN A 343 9.10 -4.25 -20.98
CA GLN A 343 10.20 -4.54 -21.91
C GLN A 343 11.05 -3.30 -22.25
N ALA A 344 10.61 -2.09 -21.94
CA ALA A 344 11.33 -0.83 -22.16
C ALA A 344 12.15 -0.38 -20.93
N GLY A 345 12.27 -1.24 -19.91
CA GLY A 345 13.06 -0.98 -18.71
C GLY A 345 12.37 -0.07 -17.70
N ALA A 346 11.05 0.17 -17.82
CA ALA A 346 10.27 0.93 -16.83
C ALA A 346 9.63 0.01 -15.77
N ILE A 347 9.40 0.59 -14.59
CA ILE A 347 8.69 -0.03 -13.46
C ILE A 347 7.50 0.87 -13.12
N ASN A 348 6.30 0.31 -13.09
CA ASN A 348 5.11 0.94 -12.53
C ASN A 348 4.79 0.30 -11.18
N VAL A 349 4.52 1.11 -10.16
CA VAL A 349 3.91 0.66 -8.90
C VAL A 349 2.45 1.08 -8.95
N GLU A 350 1.54 0.13 -9.09
CA GLU A 350 0.09 0.37 -9.13
C GLU A 350 -0.54 -0.06 -7.80
N THR A 351 -1.38 0.81 -7.25
CA THR A 351 -2.26 0.53 -6.11
C THR A 351 -3.71 0.61 -6.57
N ARG A 352 -4.52 -0.37 -6.19
CA ARG A 352 -5.96 -0.41 -6.41
C ARG A 352 -6.66 -0.43 -5.06
N ALA A 353 -7.64 0.46 -4.87
CA ALA A 353 -8.52 0.45 -3.70
C ALA A 353 -9.91 -0.06 -4.13
N THR A 354 -10.48 -0.98 -3.36
CA THR A 354 -11.80 -1.60 -3.59
C THR A 354 -12.32 -2.13 -2.24
N GLY A 355 -13.49 -2.75 -2.22
CA GLY A 355 -14.06 -3.37 -1.01
C GLY A 355 -15.29 -2.61 -0.57
N ILE A 356 -15.63 -2.66 0.72
CA ILE A 356 -16.81 -1.98 1.27
C ILE A 356 -16.35 -0.67 1.93
N VAL A 357 -17.03 0.44 1.63
CA VAL A 357 -16.74 1.70 2.34
C VAL A 357 -17.18 1.60 3.80
N SER A 358 -16.34 2.04 4.74
CA SER A 358 -16.72 2.12 6.15
C SER A 358 -17.87 3.13 6.32
N VAL A 359 -18.92 2.74 7.05
CA VAL A 359 -20.15 3.52 7.21
C VAL A 359 -20.55 3.67 8.68
N VAL A 360 -21.22 4.79 8.98
CA VAL A 360 -21.85 5.06 10.28
C VAL A 360 -23.35 5.24 10.11
N ASN A 361 -24.10 5.14 11.21
CA ASN A 361 -25.55 5.34 11.20
C ASN A 361 -25.93 6.80 10.90
N ILE A 362 -26.98 7.01 10.11
CA ILE A 362 -27.60 8.32 9.89
C ILE A 362 -29.14 8.22 9.95
N ASP A 363 -29.77 9.19 10.63
CA ASP A 363 -31.22 9.31 10.76
C ASP A 363 -31.91 9.52 9.39
N ALA A 364 -33.13 9.01 9.26
CA ALA A 364 -33.95 9.14 8.06
C ALA A 364 -34.06 10.60 7.55
N GLY A 365 -33.73 10.82 6.28
CA GLY A 365 -33.85 12.11 5.61
C GLY A 365 -32.77 13.15 5.96
N LYS A 366 -31.80 12.83 6.82
CA LYS A 366 -30.63 13.67 7.06
C LYS A 366 -29.61 13.55 5.91
N THR A 367 -28.75 14.55 5.81
CA THR A 367 -27.60 14.62 4.87
C THR A 367 -26.41 15.24 5.58
N ALA A 368 -25.19 14.84 5.25
CA ALA A 368 -23.96 15.35 5.85
C ALA A 368 -23.05 16.04 4.82
N PRO A 369 -22.29 17.10 5.19
CA PRO A 369 -21.24 17.67 4.35
C PRO A 369 -19.89 16.94 4.49
N TRP A 370 -19.78 15.98 5.42
CA TRP A 370 -18.58 15.20 5.73
C TRP A 370 -18.65 13.74 5.25
N GLY A 371 -19.59 13.41 4.37
CA GLY A 371 -19.77 12.07 3.81
C GLY A 371 -21.00 11.99 2.92
N THR A 372 -21.21 10.83 2.29
CA THR A 372 -22.35 10.55 1.40
C THR A 372 -23.25 9.49 2.01
N VAL A 373 -24.55 9.72 2.00
CA VAL A 373 -25.54 8.68 2.33
C VAL A 373 -25.60 7.73 1.15
N VAL A 374 -24.94 6.58 1.27
CA VAL A 374 -24.79 5.59 0.18
C VAL A 374 -25.96 4.60 0.15
N ASN A 375 -26.64 4.43 1.28
CA ASN A 375 -27.79 3.55 1.47
C ASN A 375 -28.69 4.14 2.58
N PRO A 376 -30.01 3.89 2.60
CA PRO A 376 -30.85 4.28 3.73
C PRO A 376 -30.26 3.79 5.06
N GLY A 377 -30.02 4.71 5.99
CA GLY A 377 -29.39 4.43 7.29
C GLY A 377 -27.86 4.42 7.33
N ALA A 378 -27.16 4.40 6.20
CA ALA A 378 -25.70 4.30 6.13
C ALA A 378 -25.03 5.53 5.48
N LEU A 379 -24.20 6.23 6.26
CA LEU A 379 -23.36 7.35 5.85
C LEU A 379 -21.92 6.88 5.68
N ALA A 380 -21.41 6.87 4.45
CA ALA A 380 -19.99 6.67 4.18
C ALA A 380 -19.25 8.00 4.38
N GLN A 381 -18.36 8.07 5.37
CA GLN A 381 -17.64 9.30 5.71
C GLN A 381 -16.53 9.61 4.70
N ASN A 382 -16.23 10.89 4.48
CA ASN A 382 -15.09 11.31 3.65
C ASN A 382 -13.78 10.90 4.33
N HIS A 383 -12.86 10.28 3.59
CA HIS A 383 -11.60 9.76 4.11
C HIS A 383 -10.45 9.88 3.10
N GLN A 384 -9.22 9.54 3.51
CA GLN A 384 -8.05 9.52 2.63
C GLN A 384 -7.31 8.20 2.77
N HIS A 385 -6.92 7.61 1.65
CA HIS A 385 -5.95 6.50 1.60
C HIS A 385 -4.64 7.07 1.07
N ILE A 386 -3.60 7.14 1.91
CA ILE A 386 -2.29 7.69 1.51
C ILE A 386 -1.24 6.60 1.71
N PHE A 387 -0.63 6.22 0.60
CA PHE A 387 0.39 5.18 0.52
C PHE A 387 1.78 5.83 0.43
N CYS A 388 2.81 5.10 0.86
CA CYS A 388 4.21 5.50 0.66
C CYS A 388 5.00 4.35 0.07
N VAL A 389 5.68 4.58 -1.06
CA VAL A 389 6.59 3.62 -1.71
C VAL A 389 8.02 3.98 -1.35
N ARG A 390 8.76 3.06 -0.71
CA ARG A 390 10.19 3.21 -0.42
C ARG A 390 11.01 2.66 -1.59
N ILE A 391 11.87 3.51 -2.14
CA ILE A 391 12.68 3.25 -3.33
C ILE A 391 14.14 3.47 -2.98
N ASP A 392 14.91 2.39 -3.02
CA ASP A 392 16.33 2.38 -2.76
C ASP A 392 17.07 2.20 -4.10
N PRO A 393 17.44 3.28 -4.79
CA PRO A 393 18.12 3.21 -6.08
C PRO A 393 19.52 2.59 -6.01
N ALA A 394 19.89 1.93 -7.11
CA ALA A 394 21.25 1.49 -7.36
C ALA A 394 21.62 1.78 -8.83
N ILE A 395 21.31 3.00 -9.31
CA ILE A 395 21.45 3.41 -10.72
C ILE A 395 22.89 3.22 -11.19
N ASP A 396 23.15 2.07 -11.81
CA ASP A 396 24.46 1.67 -12.28
C ASP A 396 25.55 1.72 -11.15
N GLY A 397 25.13 1.63 -9.89
CA GLY A 397 25.90 1.86 -8.66
C GLY A 397 25.07 2.55 -7.55
N HIS A 398 25.47 2.44 -6.28
CA HIS A 398 24.70 2.97 -5.14
C HIS A 398 24.84 4.48 -4.94
N GLU A 399 25.97 5.09 -5.29
CA GLU A 399 26.20 6.53 -5.17
C GLU A 399 25.46 7.31 -6.26
N THR A 400 24.33 7.90 -5.90
CA THR A 400 23.45 8.64 -6.82
C THR A 400 23.16 10.05 -6.32
N THR A 401 22.42 10.82 -7.10
CA THR A 401 22.01 12.19 -6.78
C THR A 401 20.65 12.44 -7.37
N VAL A 402 19.72 12.94 -6.54
CA VAL A 402 18.37 13.28 -6.99
C VAL A 402 18.38 14.71 -7.51
N VAL A 403 17.85 14.91 -8.72
CA VAL A 403 17.79 16.20 -9.40
C VAL A 403 16.34 16.51 -9.72
N GLN A 404 15.82 17.59 -9.13
CA GLN A 404 14.54 18.17 -9.51
C GLN A 404 14.67 18.75 -10.93
N ASN A 405 13.86 18.24 -11.86
CA ASN A 405 13.80 18.67 -13.24
C ASN A 405 12.44 19.31 -13.52
N GLU A 406 12.46 20.55 -14.03
CA GLU A 406 11.26 21.32 -14.35
C GLU A 406 11.31 21.86 -15.78
N SER A 407 10.15 21.90 -16.44
CA SER A 407 9.95 22.52 -17.75
C SER A 407 9.21 23.84 -17.55
N LEU A 408 9.88 24.95 -17.83
CA LEU A 408 9.42 26.30 -17.45
C LEU A 408 9.27 27.20 -18.68
N PRO A 409 8.27 28.10 -18.73
CA PRO A 409 8.12 29.03 -19.85
C PRO A 409 9.34 29.96 -19.96
N ALA A 410 9.90 30.13 -21.16
CA ALA A 410 10.95 31.10 -21.41
C ALA A 410 10.34 32.43 -21.87
N GLY A 411 10.82 33.55 -21.33
CA GLY A 411 10.42 34.89 -21.78
C GLY A 411 10.77 35.12 -23.26
N MET A 412 10.03 36.01 -23.93
CA MET A 412 10.40 36.47 -25.27
C MET A 412 11.73 37.20 -25.23
N ASP A 413 12.64 36.86 -26.14
CA ASP A 413 13.94 37.51 -26.31
C ASP A 413 14.24 37.66 -27.80
N ALA A 414 14.61 38.85 -28.25
CA ALA A 414 14.78 39.16 -29.67
C ALA A 414 15.86 38.31 -30.39
N ARG A 415 16.77 37.67 -29.65
CA ARG A 415 17.88 36.87 -30.17
C ARG A 415 17.66 35.37 -29.99
N THR A 416 17.10 34.92 -28.87
CA THR A 416 16.97 33.49 -28.53
C THR A 416 15.54 32.96 -28.51
N ASN A 417 14.53 33.82 -28.36
CA ASN A 417 13.11 33.42 -28.33
C ASN A 417 12.19 34.52 -28.91
N PRO A 418 12.40 34.97 -30.16
CA PRO A 418 11.70 36.15 -30.70
C PRO A 418 10.19 35.93 -30.91
N HIS A 419 9.74 34.67 -30.85
CA HIS A 419 8.35 34.26 -31.06
C HIS A 419 7.72 33.58 -29.83
N GLY A 420 8.40 33.58 -28.68
CA GLY A 420 7.83 33.15 -27.40
C GLY A 420 7.55 31.64 -27.25
N ASN A 421 8.00 30.81 -28.19
CA ASN A 421 7.68 29.38 -28.23
C ASN A 421 8.75 28.46 -27.60
N LEU A 422 9.80 29.03 -27.00
CA LEU A 422 10.81 28.29 -26.22
C LEU A 422 10.32 28.01 -24.79
N TYR A 423 10.75 26.89 -24.23
CA TYR A 423 10.72 26.62 -22.79
C TYR A 423 12.14 26.30 -22.29
N GLU A 424 12.42 26.64 -21.04
CA GLU A 424 13.63 26.26 -20.32
C GLU A 424 13.43 24.87 -19.68
N VAL A 425 14.50 24.08 -19.61
CA VAL A 425 14.56 22.91 -18.75
C VAL A 425 15.57 23.18 -17.65
N ARG A 426 15.10 23.22 -16.40
CA ARG A 426 15.92 23.50 -15.22
C ARG A 426 16.19 22.23 -14.45
N ASP A 427 17.46 21.96 -14.14
CA ASP A 427 17.91 20.85 -13.30
C ASP A 427 18.49 21.42 -11.99
N THR A 428 17.88 21.07 -10.86
CA THR A 428 18.27 21.52 -9.52
C THR A 428 18.59 20.30 -8.64
N PRO A 429 19.87 20.02 -8.35
CA PRO A 429 20.25 18.93 -7.44
C PRO A 429 19.70 19.14 -6.03
N LEU A 430 19.16 18.08 -5.44
CA LEU A 430 18.79 18.03 -4.02
C LEU A 430 20.05 17.62 -3.25
N LEU A 431 20.66 18.58 -2.56
CA LEU A 431 21.98 18.41 -1.92
C LEU A 431 21.91 17.95 -0.46
N THR A 432 20.76 18.13 0.20
CA THR A 432 20.51 17.67 1.58
C THR A 432 19.16 16.97 1.67
N SER A 433 18.99 16.11 2.66
CA SER A 433 17.72 15.42 2.92
C SER A 433 16.56 16.41 2.98
N VAL A 434 15.45 16.10 2.28
CA VAL A 434 14.40 17.09 1.99
C VAL A 434 13.05 16.42 1.67
N GLY A 435 11.96 17.07 2.07
CA GLY A 435 10.60 16.81 1.58
C GLY A 435 10.26 17.77 0.44
N VAL A 436 9.79 17.25 -0.70
CA VAL A 436 9.51 18.01 -1.91
C VAL A 436 8.16 17.57 -2.53
N ASP A 437 7.53 18.50 -3.22
CA ASP A 437 6.18 18.34 -3.75
C ASP A 437 6.14 18.28 -5.28
N ALA A 438 5.19 17.50 -5.80
CA ALA A 438 4.80 17.55 -7.21
C ALA A 438 4.35 18.97 -7.58
N CYS A 439 4.65 19.37 -8.82
CA CYS A 439 4.18 20.62 -9.41
C CYS A 439 3.86 20.33 -10.89
N PRO A 440 2.64 19.86 -11.19
CA PRO A 440 2.25 19.50 -12.55
C PRO A 440 2.28 20.70 -13.50
N GLU A 441 2.10 21.93 -12.99
CA GLU A 441 2.19 23.19 -13.74
C GLU A 441 3.58 23.41 -14.36
N ASN A 442 4.63 22.93 -13.67
CA ASN A 442 6.03 23.00 -14.12
C ASN A 442 6.52 21.67 -14.73
N ASN A 443 5.64 20.66 -14.88
CA ASN A 443 6.01 19.29 -15.24
C ASN A 443 7.19 18.77 -14.36
N ARG A 444 7.11 18.99 -13.05
CA ARG A 444 8.20 18.66 -12.13
C ARG A 444 8.36 17.14 -11.98
N ILE A 445 9.53 16.64 -12.37
CA ILE A 445 9.95 15.24 -12.21
C ILE A 445 11.30 15.17 -11.49
N PHE A 446 11.63 14.03 -10.91
CA PHE A 446 12.87 13.83 -10.16
C PHE A 446 13.74 12.78 -10.85
N LYS A 447 14.94 13.17 -11.30
CA LYS A 447 15.92 12.26 -11.91
C LYS A 447 16.85 11.74 -10.80
N ILE A 448 16.92 10.43 -10.62
CA ILE A 448 17.95 9.76 -9.83
C ILE A 448 19.11 9.48 -10.77
N GLN A 449 20.25 10.13 -10.56
CA GLN A 449 21.38 10.11 -11.50
C GLN A 449 22.67 9.62 -10.86
N ASN A 450 23.46 8.87 -11.62
CA ASN A 450 24.84 8.52 -11.28
C ASN A 450 25.79 9.49 -11.99
N LEU A 451 26.35 10.46 -11.27
CA LEU A 451 27.14 11.54 -11.89
C LEU A 451 28.51 11.05 -12.38
N ALA A 452 29.03 9.96 -11.81
CA ALA A 452 30.27 9.32 -12.25
C ALA A 452 30.15 8.63 -13.63
N LYS A 453 28.93 8.31 -14.08
CA LYS A 453 28.69 7.62 -15.36
C LYS A 453 27.82 8.44 -16.32
N LYS A 454 28.37 8.74 -17.50
CA LYS A 454 27.66 9.51 -18.54
C LYS A 454 27.19 8.63 -19.68
N ASN A 455 26.00 8.92 -20.18
CA ASN A 455 25.51 8.41 -21.45
C ASN A 455 26.37 8.96 -22.61
N PRO A 456 26.93 8.11 -23.49
CA PRO A 456 27.80 8.57 -24.58
C PRO A 456 27.06 9.30 -25.70
N ILE A 457 25.72 9.22 -25.77
CA ILE A 457 24.90 9.86 -26.81
C ILE A 457 24.46 11.27 -26.37
N SER A 458 23.90 11.41 -25.18
CA SER A 458 23.41 12.71 -24.68
C SER A 458 24.44 13.50 -23.86
N GLY A 459 25.54 12.86 -23.45
CA GLY A 459 26.57 13.46 -22.58
C GLY A 459 26.12 13.70 -21.13
N ARG A 460 24.88 13.31 -20.79
CA ARG A 460 24.26 13.47 -19.46
C ARG A 460 24.59 12.31 -18.54
N PRO A 461 24.53 12.48 -17.21
CA PRO A 461 24.54 11.37 -16.26
C PRO A 461 23.47 10.33 -16.59
N VAL A 462 23.81 9.04 -16.48
CA VAL A 462 22.83 7.95 -16.60
C VAL A 462 21.84 8.03 -15.43
N GLY A 463 20.55 7.80 -15.68
CA GLY A 463 19.52 8.01 -14.67
C GLY A 463 18.23 7.24 -14.87
N TYR A 464 17.44 7.18 -13.81
CA TYR A 464 16.00 6.94 -13.89
C TYR A 464 15.25 8.18 -13.42
N LYS A 465 14.02 8.38 -13.90
CA LYS A 465 13.13 9.44 -13.43
C LYS A 465 11.94 8.87 -12.70
N ILE A 466 11.47 9.64 -11.73
CA ILE A 466 10.20 9.46 -11.05
C ILE A 466 9.32 10.67 -11.34
N ASN A 467 8.04 10.42 -11.60
CA ASN A 467 7.00 11.45 -11.61
C ASN A 467 6.10 11.21 -10.39
N PRO A 468 6.26 11.94 -9.27
CA PRO A 468 5.41 11.78 -8.10
C PRO A 468 3.95 12.07 -8.48
N PRO A 469 2.99 11.17 -8.21
CA PRO A 469 1.60 11.41 -8.55
C PRO A 469 1.10 12.68 -7.86
N PRO A 470 0.50 13.65 -8.59
CA PRO A 470 0.06 14.93 -8.02
C PRO A 470 -1.28 14.79 -7.28
N THR A 471 -1.33 13.86 -6.33
CA THR A 471 -2.51 13.55 -5.51
C THR A 471 -2.60 14.48 -4.30
N GLN A 472 -3.81 14.70 -3.80
CA GLN A 472 -4.01 15.57 -2.64
C GLN A 472 -3.33 15.00 -1.37
N LYS A 473 -2.56 15.87 -0.70
CA LYS A 473 -1.85 15.58 0.56
C LYS A 473 -2.82 15.48 1.74
N VAL A 474 -2.31 15.13 2.93
CA VAL A 474 -3.16 14.98 4.12
C VAL A 474 -3.97 16.25 4.44
N HIS A 475 -5.27 16.07 4.65
CA HIS A 475 -6.25 17.12 4.98
C HIS A 475 -6.38 17.42 6.46
N ALA A 476 -5.93 16.50 7.32
CA ALA A 476 -6.00 16.66 8.77
C ALA A 476 -5.38 18.00 9.18
N ASN A 477 -6.07 18.74 10.06
CA ASN A 477 -5.61 20.06 10.50
C ASN A 477 -4.17 19.96 11.03
N PRO A 478 -3.23 20.83 10.63
CA PRO A 478 -1.82 20.72 11.03
C PRO A 478 -1.56 20.66 12.54
N GLY A 479 -2.46 21.18 13.38
CA GLY A 479 -2.37 21.07 14.85
C GLY A 479 -2.98 19.79 15.46
N SER A 480 -3.55 18.91 14.65
CA SER A 480 -4.24 17.69 15.11
C SER A 480 -3.28 16.52 15.38
N THR A 481 -3.66 15.65 16.32
CA THR A 481 -2.98 14.38 16.58
C THR A 481 -2.80 13.54 15.31
N GLN A 482 -3.77 13.55 14.38
CA GLN A 482 -3.64 12.80 13.13
C GLN A 482 -2.57 13.37 12.20
N ALA A 483 -2.57 14.69 11.96
CA ALA A 483 -1.55 15.33 11.11
C ALA A 483 -0.13 15.17 11.67
N HIS A 484 0.03 15.15 13.00
CA HIS A 484 1.31 14.89 13.66
C HIS A 484 1.80 13.44 13.54
N ARG A 485 0.90 12.46 13.32
CA ARG A 485 1.22 11.02 13.24
C ARG A 485 1.60 10.54 11.83
N CYS A 486 1.17 11.25 10.80
CA CYS A 486 1.50 10.96 9.40
C CYS A 486 2.23 12.15 8.75
N LEU A 487 3.36 12.58 9.34
CA LEU A 487 4.17 13.66 8.76
C LEU A 487 4.61 13.29 7.34
N PHE A 488 4.91 12.01 7.06
CA PHE A 488 5.18 11.49 5.72
C PHE A 488 4.15 11.91 4.66
N ALA A 489 2.86 12.03 5.03
CA ALA A 489 1.78 12.39 4.11
C ALA A 489 1.71 13.91 3.80
N GLN A 490 2.64 14.71 4.34
CA GLN A 490 2.72 16.16 4.13
C GLN A 490 3.56 16.56 2.91
N HIS A 491 4.26 15.64 2.24
CA HIS A 491 4.92 15.87 0.94
C HIS A 491 4.72 14.70 -0.01
N HIS A 492 4.75 14.96 -1.33
CA HIS A 492 4.63 13.91 -2.35
C HIS A 492 5.88 13.03 -2.48
N LEU A 493 7.05 13.55 -2.12
CA LEU A 493 8.32 12.84 -2.21
C LEU A 493 9.27 13.29 -1.10
N TRP A 494 9.87 12.34 -0.40
CA TRP A 494 10.99 12.61 0.52
C TRP A 494 12.26 11.99 -0.05
N VAL A 495 13.40 12.63 0.20
CA VAL A 495 14.72 12.09 -0.12
C VAL A 495 15.57 12.11 1.14
N THR A 496 16.10 10.95 1.52
CA THR A 496 16.94 10.77 2.71
C THR A 496 18.24 10.07 2.33
N LYS A 497 19.26 10.18 3.20
CA LYS A 497 20.45 9.32 3.09
C LYS A 497 20.16 7.93 3.65
N TYR A 498 20.61 6.88 2.95
CA TYR A 498 20.42 5.49 3.36
C TYR A 498 21.02 5.19 4.74
N ARG A 499 20.30 4.42 5.56
CA ARG A 499 20.79 3.76 6.78
C ARG A 499 20.11 2.40 6.96
N ASP A 500 20.82 1.41 7.49
CA ASP A 500 20.26 0.09 7.82
C ASP A 500 19.09 0.24 8.82
N GLY A 501 17.97 -0.44 8.59
CA GLY A 501 16.78 -0.41 9.46
C GLY A 501 15.80 0.74 9.22
N GLU A 502 16.15 1.75 8.41
CA GLU A 502 15.21 2.83 8.03
C GLU A 502 14.30 2.36 6.89
N LEU A 503 13.21 1.66 7.24
CA LEU A 503 12.28 0.99 6.32
C LEU A 503 10.87 1.60 6.26
N TYR A 504 10.41 2.25 7.34
CA TYR A 504 9.01 2.59 7.55
C TYR A 504 8.79 4.10 7.61
N ALA A 505 7.89 4.62 6.76
CA ALA A 505 7.72 6.05 6.55
C ALA A 505 7.16 6.77 7.79
N ALA A 506 6.27 6.12 8.54
CA ALA A 506 5.74 6.62 9.81
C ALA A 506 6.56 6.18 11.05
N GLY A 507 7.68 5.47 10.83
CA GLY A 507 8.54 4.91 11.87
C GLY A 507 8.08 3.53 12.38
N GLU A 508 8.82 2.97 13.34
CA GLU A 508 8.62 1.57 13.76
C GLU A 508 7.28 1.31 14.47
N TYR A 509 6.79 2.26 15.29
CA TYR A 509 5.63 2.04 16.16
C TYR A 509 4.48 3.04 15.92
N PRO A 510 3.70 2.89 14.83
CA PRO A 510 2.58 3.80 14.54
C PRO A 510 1.33 3.55 15.41
N LEU A 511 1.23 2.40 16.09
CA LEU A 511 0.05 2.04 16.89
C LEU A 511 -0.09 2.96 18.12
N SER A 512 -1.23 3.64 18.21
CA SER A 512 -1.59 4.58 19.28
C SER A 512 -0.57 5.71 19.53
N SER A 513 0.35 5.95 18.59
CA SER A 513 1.32 7.05 18.64
C SER A 513 0.63 8.41 18.76
N LYS A 514 1.29 9.41 19.35
CA LYS A 514 0.80 10.81 19.36
C LYS A 514 1.47 11.70 18.30
N ARG A 515 2.53 11.18 17.67
CA ARG A 515 3.32 11.79 16.61
C ARG A 515 4.07 10.72 15.82
N GLU A 516 4.53 11.04 14.63
CA GLU A 516 5.56 10.29 13.91
C GLU A 516 6.88 10.33 14.73
N ALA A 517 7.58 9.20 14.77
CA ALA A 517 8.85 9.05 15.49
C ALA A 517 9.72 7.99 14.79
N GLY A 518 10.92 8.37 14.35
CA GLY A 518 11.80 7.53 13.53
C GLY A 518 11.37 7.40 12.06
N GLY A 519 10.32 8.12 11.64
CA GLY A 519 9.83 8.20 10.26
C GLY A 519 10.60 9.20 9.39
N VAL A 520 10.13 9.41 8.15
CA VAL A 520 10.83 10.24 7.16
C VAL A 520 11.02 11.69 7.59
N ALA A 521 10.15 12.24 8.44
CA ALA A 521 10.32 13.59 8.96
C ALA A 521 11.56 13.70 9.86
N ASP A 522 11.78 12.72 10.75
CA ASP A 522 12.97 12.67 11.60
C ASP A 522 14.22 12.34 10.76
N MET A 523 14.10 11.53 9.69
CA MET A 523 15.20 11.25 8.76
C MET A 523 15.64 12.49 7.97
N VAL A 524 14.68 13.31 7.51
CA VAL A 524 14.96 14.57 6.81
C VAL A 524 15.49 15.64 7.76
N ALA A 525 14.98 15.70 9.01
CA ALA A 525 15.45 16.65 10.02
C ALA A 525 16.95 16.54 10.36
N ARG A 526 17.61 15.41 10.00
CA ARG A 526 19.07 15.26 10.11
C ARG A 526 19.86 16.15 9.15
N ASN A 527 19.23 16.59 8.05
CA ASN A 527 19.86 17.38 7.00
C ASN A 527 21.15 16.72 6.46
N ASP A 528 21.14 15.38 6.31
CA ASP A 528 22.26 14.61 5.75
C ASP A 528 22.57 15.07 4.32
N ASP A 529 23.86 15.12 3.94
CA ASP A 529 24.31 15.34 2.56
C ASP A 529 23.84 14.21 1.61
N LEU A 530 23.47 14.58 0.38
CA LEU A 530 22.96 13.70 -0.67
C LEU A 530 23.79 13.72 -1.98
N LEU A 531 24.83 14.54 -2.09
CA LEU A 531 25.60 14.64 -3.34
C LEU A 531 26.50 13.42 -3.56
N GLN A 532 26.17 12.61 -4.57
CA GLN A 532 26.79 11.31 -4.86
C GLN A 532 26.84 10.40 -3.61
N GLN A 533 25.68 10.20 -3.00
CA GLN A 533 25.50 9.37 -1.81
C GLN A 533 24.57 8.19 -2.09
N ASP A 534 24.58 7.21 -1.19
CA ASP A 534 23.51 6.22 -1.11
C ASP A 534 22.25 6.90 -0.53
N VAL A 535 21.22 7.06 -1.36
CA VAL A 535 19.99 7.82 -1.04
C VAL A 535 18.77 6.91 -1.12
N VAL A 536 17.70 7.25 -0.40
CA VAL A 536 16.40 6.59 -0.45
C VAL A 536 15.33 7.61 -0.78
N LEU A 537 14.43 7.26 -1.68
CA LEU A 537 13.28 8.07 -2.07
C LEU A 537 12.00 7.46 -1.50
N TRP A 538 11.11 8.30 -1.01
CA TRP A 538 9.86 7.91 -0.36
C TRP A 538 8.71 8.63 -1.06
N SER A 539 8.07 7.96 -2.02
CA SER A 539 7.02 8.57 -2.84
C SER A 539 5.66 8.36 -2.19
N CYS A 540 5.02 9.45 -1.76
CA CYS A 540 3.73 9.43 -1.11
C CYS A 540 2.64 9.88 -2.08
N PHE A 541 1.56 9.10 -2.18
CA PHE A 541 0.41 9.41 -3.04
C PHE A 541 -0.86 8.75 -2.52
N GLY A 542 -2.02 9.20 -2.96
CA GLY A 542 -3.27 8.69 -2.39
C GLY A 542 -4.57 9.11 -3.05
N LEU A 543 -5.64 8.46 -2.61
CA LEU A 543 -7.02 8.79 -2.93
C LEU A 543 -7.59 9.66 -1.81
N THR A 544 -8.05 10.88 -2.13
CA THR A 544 -8.99 11.60 -1.26
C THR A 544 -10.39 11.17 -1.66
N HIS A 545 -10.99 10.34 -0.82
CA HIS A 545 -12.23 9.64 -1.11
C HIS A 545 -13.40 10.43 -0.52
N ASN A 546 -14.20 11.00 -1.42
CA ASN A 546 -15.57 11.43 -1.13
C ASN A 546 -16.48 10.33 -1.70
N PRO A 547 -17.02 9.40 -0.88
CA PRO A 547 -17.75 8.24 -1.39
C PRO A 547 -18.98 8.63 -2.21
N ARG A 548 -19.38 7.77 -3.14
CA ARG A 548 -20.56 7.91 -3.99
C ARG A 548 -21.53 6.76 -3.73
N VAL A 549 -22.75 6.89 -4.22
CA VAL A 549 -23.75 5.79 -4.16
C VAL A 549 -23.27 4.58 -4.99
N GLU A 550 -22.55 4.83 -6.07
CA GLU A 550 -21.94 3.80 -6.92
C GLU A 550 -20.82 3.00 -6.24
N ASP A 551 -20.32 3.46 -5.08
CA ASP A 551 -19.28 2.76 -4.30
C ASP A 551 -19.89 1.75 -3.29
N TRP A 552 -21.21 1.52 -3.38
CA TRP A 552 -22.00 0.68 -2.48
C TRP A 552 -22.87 -0.34 -3.26
N PRO A 553 -23.09 -1.57 -2.75
CA PRO A 553 -22.59 -2.15 -1.49
C PRO A 553 -21.13 -2.59 -1.51
N VAL A 554 -20.50 -2.63 -2.69
CA VAL A 554 -19.08 -2.90 -2.85
C VAL A 554 -18.52 -1.98 -3.93
N MET A 555 -17.44 -1.29 -3.59
CA MET A 555 -16.82 -0.23 -4.36
C MET A 555 -16.14 -0.77 -5.63
N PRO A 556 -16.38 -0.16 -6.81
CA PRO A 556 -15.57 -0.40 -8.01
C PRO A 556 -14.13 0.07 -7.81
N VAL A 557 -13.17 -0.66 -8.36
CA VAL A 557 -11.74 -0.37 -8.22
C VAL A 557 -11.36 1.06 -8.67
N GLU A 558 -10.76 1.84 -7.77
CA GLU A 558 -10.04 3.09 -8.08
C GLU A 558 -8.53 2.82 -8.16
N ILE A 559 -7.83 3.37 -9.15
CA ILE A 559 -6.43 3.02 -9.50
C ILE A 559 -5.50 4.23 -9.39
N MET A 560 -4.35 4.04 -8.74
CA MET A 560 -3.26 5.02 -8.66
C MET A 560 -1.95 4.36 -9.12
N GLU A 561 -1.15 5.05 -9.94
CA GLU A 561 0.15 4.55 -10.41
C GLU A 561 1.29 5.55 -10.12
N LEU A 562 2.43 5.01 -9.71
CA LEU A 562 3.73 5.66 -9.65
C LEU A 562 4.62 5.12 -10.77
N HIS A 563 5.21 6.00 -11.58
CA HIS A 563 6.06 5.61 -12.72
C HIS A 563 7.54 5.87 -12.44
N ILE A 564 8.36 4.84 -12.63
CA ILE A 564 9.82 4.86 -12.54
C ILE A 564 10.36 4.45 -13.92
N SER A 565 11.06 5.33 -14.63
CA SER A 565 11.44 5.09 -16.05
C SER A 565 12.86 5.53 -16.36
N PRO A 566 13.57 4.87 -17.30
CA PRO A 566 14.93 5.27 -17.67
C PRO A 566 14.96 6.67 -18.28
N VAL A 567 15.97 7.47 -17.93
CA VAL A 567 16.29 8.77 -18.54
C VAL A 567 17.78 8.85 -18.77
N ASP A 568 18.19 8.90 -20.04
CA ASP A 568 19.61 8.83 -20.42
C ASP A 568 20.33 7.54 -19.90
N PHE A 569 19.62 6.51 -19.42
CA PHE A 569 20.25 5.26 -18.95
C PHE A 569 20.82 4.44 -20.11
N PHE A 570 20.00 4.20 -21.14
CA PHE A 570 20.37 3.44 -22.35
C PHE A 570 20.80 4.38 -23.50
N THR A 571 21.55 3.85 -24.46
CA THR A 571 22.01 4.59 -25.65
C THR A 571 20.95 4.65 -26.77
N ALA A 572 19.91 3.84 -26.69
CA ALA A 572 18.77 3.78 -27.60
C ALA A 572 17.52 3.29 -26.85
N ASN A 573 16.39 3.14 -27.54
CA ASN A 573 15.22 2.45 -27.01
C ASN A 573 15.59 0.99 -26.64
N PRO A 574 15.54 0.58 -25.36
CA PRO A 574 15.95 -0.77 -24.94
C PRO A 574 14.97 -1.87 -25.39
N ALA A 575 13.76 -1.50 -25.83
CA ALA A 575 12.75 -2.38 -26.42
C ALA A 575 12.75 -2.40 -27.97
N ILE A 576 13.81 -1.90 -28.62
CA ILE A 576 13.90 -1.84 -30.10
C ILE A 576 14.00 -3.23 -30.75
N ASP A 577 14.48 -4.22 -29.99
CA ASP A 577 14.64 -5.63 -30.37
C ASP A 577 13.41 -6.50 -30.03
N VAL A 578 12.39 -5.95 -29.36
CA VAL A 578 11.12 -6.65 -29.14
C VAL A 578 10.51 -7.03 -30.50
N PRO A 579 10.12 -8.30 -30.72
CA PRO A 579 9.61 -8.74 -32.02
C PRO A 579 8.37 -7.98 -32.48
N SER A 580 8.40 -7.46 -33.71
CA SER A 580 7.26 -6.79 -34.36
C SER A 580 6.41 -7.74 -35.21
N GLY A 581 6.44 -9.05 -34.90
CA GLY A 581 5.72 -10.08 -35.65
C GLY A 581 4.21 -10.02 -35.41
N LYS A 582 3.42 -10.46 -36.39
CA LYS A 582 2.03 -10.80 -36.14
C LYS A 582 2.02 -12.09 -35.31
N ASP A 583 1.42 -12.04 -34.12
CA ASP A 583 1.04 -13.26 -33.41
C ASP A 583 0.01 -14.03 -34.24
N THR A 584 0.41 -15.20 -34.74
CA THR A 584 -0.45 -16.09 -35.53
C THR A 584 -1.32 -16.99 -34.67
N THR A 585 -1.09 -17.06 -33.35
CA THR A 585 -1.92 -17.82 -32.39
C THR A 585 -3.12 -17.00 -31.89
N SER A 586 -3.05 -15.66 -32.01
CA SER A 586 -4.19 -14.74 -31.84
C SER A 586 -5.23 -14.91 -32.95
N GLU A 587 -6.09 -15.91 -32.81
CA GLU A 587 -7.19 -16.20 -33.72
C GLU A 587 -8.56 -15.75 -33.17
N LEU A 588 -9.44 -15.30 -34.07
CA LEU A 588 -10.86 -15.12 -33.73
C LEU A 588 -11.51 -16.51 -33.63
N THR A 589 -11.95 -16.91 -32.42
CA THR A 589 -12.42 -18.28 -32.16
C THR A 589 -13.47 -18.79 -33.15
N SER A 590 -13.14 -19.90 -33.82
CA SER A 590 -13.97 -20.57 -34.82
C SER A 590 -15.00 -21.53 -34.19
N GLY A 591 -16.03 -20.98 -33.56
CA GLY A 591 -17.14 -21.83 -33.07
C GLY A 591 -18.24 -21.19 -32.22
N CYS A 592 -18.00 -20.03 -31.58
CA CYS A 592 -18.90 -19.51 -30.53
C CYS A 592 -20.24 -18.89 -31.02
N CYS A 593 -20.62 -19.11 -32.28
CA CYS A 593 -21.82 -18.53 -32.91
C CYS A 593 -22.75 -19.55 -33.60
N THR A 594 -22.54 -20.87 -33.44
CA THR A 594 -23.55 -21.85 -33.84
C THR A 594 -24.73 -21.80 -32.86
N ARG A 595 -25.76 -21.01 -33.20
CA ARG A 595 -27.06 -21.06 -32.53
C ARG A 595 -27.53 -22.53 -32.41
N PRO A 596 -28.12 -22.96 -31.29
CA PRO A 596 -29.03 -24.09 -31.33
C PRO A 596 -30.14 -23.75 -32.33
N LYS A 597 -30.41 -24.64 -33.29
CA LYS A 597 -31.66 -24.58 -34.04
C LYS A 597 -32.79 -24.96 -33.07
N LEU A 598 -33.64 -24.00 -32.75
CA LEU A 598 -35.05 -24.23 -32.45
C LEU A 598 -35.83 -23.98 -33.75
#